data_AF-A0A7S3MAH3-F1
#
_entry.id   AF-A0A7S3MAH3-F1
#
_cell.length_a   1.000
_cell.length_b   1.000
_cell.length_c   1.000
_cell.angle_alpha   90.00
_cell.angle_beta   90.00
_cell.angle_gamma   90.00
#
_symmetry.space_group_name_H-M   'P 1'
#
loop_
_entity.id
_entity.type
_entity.pdbx_description
1 polymer ?
#
loop_
_entity_poly.entity_id
_entity_poly.type
_entity_poly.pdbx_seq_one_letter_code
_entity_poly.pdbx_strand_id
1 'polypeptide(L)'
;MEVVFAAGASMEVGALAAAWKGIEESLEVSTLVNDLPTVDLEVIKGKLGAKDIAFVAKRDVPGQEGQQVAVYFFARTVTNAQLFIELKFKTGMNLAKVTVRSTNKHLSELCKVAVAKLLI
;
A
#
# COMPACT_ATOMS: atom_id res chain seq x y z
N MET A 1 -8.29 0.38 -18.19
CA MET A 1 -7.82 -0.96 -17.76
C MET A 1 -7.74 -0.92 -16.25
N GLU A 2 -8.25 -1.94 -15.56
CA GLU A 2 -8.21 -2.02 -14.09
C GLU A 2 -7.22 -3.10 -13.66
N VAL A 3 -6.66 -2.97 -12.45
CA VAL A 3 -5.81 -4.01 -11.88
C VAL A 3 -6.68 -5.09 -11.25
N VAL A 4 -6.37 -6.37 -11.53
CA VAL A 4 -7.07 -7.52 -10.95
C VAL A 4 -6.11 -8.26 -10.03
N PHE A 5 -6.42 -8.24 -8.74
CA PHE A 5 -5.65 -8.92 -7.71
C PHE A 5 -5.96 -10.43 -7.72
N ALA A 6 -4.92 -11.24 -7.53
CA ALA A 6 -5.00 -12.67 -7.40
C ALA A 6 -5.14 -13.05 -5.93
N ALA A 7 -6.01 -14.01 -5.65
CA ALA A 7 -6.24 -14.50 -4.31
C ALA A 7 -5.02 -15.19 -3.68
N GLY A 8 -4.96 -15.14 -2.35
CA GLY A 8 -3.98 -15.88 -1.55
C GLY A 8 -2.54 -15.37 -1.67
N ALA A 9 -2.33 -14.15 -2.17
CA ALA A 9 -1.03 -13.51 -2.16
C ALA A 9 -0.62 -13.19 -0.71
N SER A 10 0.58 -13.59 -0.31
CA SER A 10 1.17 -13.23 0.98
C SER A 10 2.66 -12.94 0.80
N MET A 11 3.25 -12.22 1.76
CA MET A 11 4.66 -11.89 1.73
C MET A 11 5.21 -11.69 3.14
N GLU A 12 6.41 -12.21 3.36
CA GLU A 12 7.17 -12.00 4.59
C GLU A 12 7.76 -10.59 4.66
N VAL A 13 7.84 -10.04 5.87
CA VAL A 13 8.33 -8.66 6.11
C VAL A 13 9.73 -8.44 5.52
N GLY A 14 10.65 -9.39 5.72
CA GLY A 14 12.01 -9.30 5.18
C GLY A 14 12.07 -9.32 3.65
N ALA A 15 11.20 -10.11 3.02
CA ALA A 15 11.10 -10.18 1.56
C ALA A 15 10.54 -8.89 0.97
N LEU A 16 9.50 -8.31 1.59
CA LEU A 16 8.96 -7.01 1.19
C LEU A 16 10.02 -5.91 1.32
N ALA A 17 10.75 -5.87 2.44
CA ALA A 17 11.78 -4.86 2.67
C ALA A 17 12.92 -4.94 1.64
N ALA A 18 13.34 -6.16 1.27
CA ALA A 18 14.35 -6.36 0.23
C ALA A 18 13.84 -5.94 -1.15
N ALA A 19 12.63 -6.37 -1.53
CA ALA A 19 12.02 -6.02 -2.81
C ALA A 19 11.76 -4.51 -2.94
N TRP A 20 11.27 -3.86 -1.88
CA TRP A 20 11.02 -2.42 -1.85
C TRP A 20 12.29 -1.61 -2.13
N LYS A 21 13.41 -2.00 -1.52
CA LYS A 21 14.72 -1.38 -1.74
C LYS A 21 15.31 -1.67 -3.12
N GLY A 22 14.97 -2.81 -3.71
CA GLY A 22 15.46 -3.23 -5.03
C GLY A 22 14.73 -2.58 -6.20
N ILE A 23 13.57 -1.95 -5.99
CA ILE A 23 12.84 -1.25 -7.04
C ILE A 23 13.35 0.19 -7.15
N GLU A 24 13.69 0.60 -8.38
CA GLU A 24 14.10 1.96 -8.69
C GLU A 24 13.03 2.98 -8.26
N GLU A 25 13.47 4.07 -7.63
CA GLU A 25 12.58 5.14 -7.17
C GLU A 25 11.83 5.82 -8.33
N SER A 26 12.38 5.79 -9.55
CA SER A 26 11.74 6.30 -10.77
C SER A 26 10.40 5.61 -11.10
N LEU A 27 10.21 4.39 -10.60
CA LEU A 27 9.02 3.56 -10.76
C LEU A 27 8.02 3.70 -9.61
N GLU A 28 8.38 4.44 -8.55
CA GLU A 28 7.47 4.78 -7.47
C GLU A 28 6.40 5.75 -7.97
N VAL A 29 5.16 5.51 -7.54
CA VAL A 29 4.05 6.42 -7.75
C VAL A 29 3.34 6.65 -6.42
N SER A 30 2.84 7.86 -6.20
CA SER A 30 2.10 8.16 -4.98
C SER A 30 0.94 9.12 -5.21
N THR A 31 -0.03 9.08 -4.29
CA THR A 31 -1.15 10.03 -4.22
C THR A 31 -1.50 10.29 -2.77
N LEU A 32 -2.00 11.49 -2.48
CA LEU A 32 -2.59 11.81 -1.20
C LEU A 32 -4.10 11.55 -1.28
N VAL A 33 -4.64 10.85 -0.29
CA VAL A 33 -6.09 10.69 -0.10
C VAL A 33 -6.47 11.52 1.12
N ASN A 34 -7.26 12.56 0.90
CA ASN A 34 -7.79 13.42 1.94
C ASN A 34 -9.18 12.93 2.38
N ASP A 35 -9.64 13.43 3.52
CA ASP A 35 -11.00 13.22 4.03
C ASP A 35 -11.39 11.74 4.12
N LEU A 36 -10.46 10.92 4.61
CA LEU A 36 -10.71 9.51 4.83
C LEU A 36 -11.88 9.31 5.81
N PRO A 37 -12.82 8.40 5.52
CA PRO A 37 -13.92 8.09 6.43
C PRO A 37 -13.43 7.46 7.74
N THR A 38 -12.26 6.81 7.71
CA THR A 38 -11.60 6.26 8.89
C THR A 38 -10.08 6.16 8.69
N VAL A 39 -9.34 6.28 9.79
CA VAL A 39 -7.90 5.97 9.87
C VAL A 39 -7.63 4.76 10.78
N ASP A 40 -8.68 4.03 11.17
CA ASP A 40 -8.57 2.78 11.92
C ASP A 40 -7.91 1.71 11.03
N LEU A 41 -6.72 1.27 11.46
CA LEU A 41 -5.92 0.32 10.72
C LEU A 41 -6.57 -1.05 10.59
N GLU A 42 -7.38 -1.49 11.56
CA GLU A 42 -8.05 -2.80 11.46
C GLU A 42 -9.17 -2.76 10.42
N VAL A 43 -9.91 -1.65 10.34
CA VAL A 43 -10.92 -1.44 9.28
C VAL A 43 -10.25 -1.38 7.91
N ILE A 44 -9.14 -0.65 7.79
CA ILE A 44 -8.40 -0.53 6.53
C ILE A 44 -7.82 -1.88 6.10
N LYS A 45 -7.22 -2.64 7.02
CA LYS A 45 -6.73 -4.00 6.75
C LYS A 45 -7.86 -4.91 6.28
N GLY A 46 -9.03 -4.86 6.93
CA GLY A 46 -10.20 -5.64 6.50
C GLY A 46 -10.67 -5.26 5.09
N LYS A 47 -10.76 -3.96 4.79
CA LYS A 47 -11.22 -3.44 3.48
C LYS A 47 -10.27 -3.82 2.33
N LEU A 48 -8.96 -3.72 2.56
CA LEU A 48 -7.95 -4.12 1.58
C LEU A 48 -7.81 -5.65 1.48
N GLY A 49 -7.89 -6.36 2.60
CA GLY A 49 -7.87 -7.83 2.63
C GLY A 49 -9.04 -8.46 1.87
N ALA A 50 -10.23 -7.84 1.91
CA ALA A 50 -11.39 -8.25 1.12
C ALA A 50 -11.20 -8.10 -0.41
N LYS A 51 -10.08 -7.50 -0.84
CA LYS A 51 -9.66 -7.33 -2.24
C LYS A 51 -8.33 -8.02 -2.55
N ASP A 52 -7.93 -9.00 -1.74
CA ASP A 52 -6.69 -9.77 -1.90
C ASP A 52 -5.41 -8.91 -1.82
N ILE A 53 -5.48 -7.83 -1.05
CA ILE A 53 -4.32 -7.00 -0.70
C ILE A 53 -3.92 -7.34 0.74
N ALA A 54 -2.85 -8.11 0.89
CA ALA A 54 -2.42 -8.65 2.17
C ALA A 54 -1.63 -7.63 2.99
N PHE A 55 -1.99 -7.48 4.27
CA PHE A 55 -1.19 -6.73 5.23
C PHE A 55 0.13 -7.46 5.52
N VAL A 56 1.24 -6.72 5.59
CA VAL A 56 2.57 -7.28 5.84
C VAL A 56 3.17 -6.71 7.12
N ALA A 57 3.22 -5.39 7.28
CA ALA A 57 3.89 -4.77 8.42
C ALA A 57 3.29 -3.41 8.79
N LYS A 58 3.46 -3.04 10.06
CA LYS A 58 3.23 -1.68 10.58
C LYS A 58 4.53 -1.18 11.19
N ARG A 59 4.86 0.09 10.96
CA ARG A 59 6.05 0.74 11.51
C ARG A 59 5.78 2.20 11.80
N ASP A 60 6.34 2.72 12.89
CA ASP A 60 6.46 4.15 13.08
C ASP A 60 7.51 4.73 12.11
N VAL A 61 7.24 5.90 11.55
CA VAL A 61 8.19 6.56 10.66
C VAL A 61 9.37 7.08 11.50
N PRO A 62 10.63 6.74 11.16
CA PRO A 62 11.80 7.17 11.94
C PRO A 62 11.87 8.69 12.09
N GLY A 63 12.09 9.17 13.32
CA GLY A 63 12.14 10.59 13.66
C GLY A 63 10.77 11.28 13.71
N GLN A 64 9.68 10.51 13.57
CA GLN A 64 8.30 10.96 13.68
C GLN A 64 7.46 9.96 14.48
N GLU A 65 8.08 9.35 15.48
CA GLU A 65 7.45 8.37 16.36
C GLU A 65 6.20 8.97 17.01
N GLY A 66 5.07 8.24 16.93
CA GLY A 66 3.77 8.72 17.42
C GLY A 66 3.08 9.80 16.56
N GLN A 67 3.77 10.35 15.55
CA GLN A 67 3.21 11.36 14.63
C GLN A 67 2.85 10.78 13.27
N GLN A 68 3.61 9.80 12.79
CA GLN A 68 3.34 9.13 11.53
C GLN A 68 3.50 7.62 11.62
N VAL A 69 2.52 6.92 11.06
CA VAL A 69 2.50 5.47 10.98
C VAL A 69 2.51 5.07 9.51
N ALA A 70 3.46 4.21 9.15
CA ALA A 70 3.50 3.54 7.86
C ALA A 70 2.98 2.10 8.01
N VAL A 71 2.13 1.68 7.09
CA VAL A 71 1.70 0.29 6.96
C VAL A 71 1.98 -0.21 5.55
N TYR A 72 2.46 -1.44 5.47
CA TYR A 72 2.88 -2.07 4.23
C TYR A 72 1.95 -3.20 3.87
N PHE A 73 1.58 -3.24 2.61
CA PHE A 73 0.75 -4.28 2.02
C PHE A 73 1.43 -4.86 0.78
N PHE A 74 1.03 -6.08 0.46
CA PHE A 74 1.45 -6.80 -0.73
C PHE A 74 0.23 -7.28 -1.50
N ALA A 75 0.28 -7.14 -2.81
CA ALA A 75 -0.67 -7.76 -3.71
C ALA A 75 0.07 -8.39 -4.89
N ARG A 76 -0.54 -9.44 -5.46
CA ARG A 76 -0.11 -10.03 -6.72
C ARG A 76 -1.26 -9.94 -7.69
N THR A 77 -1.00 -9.61 -8.94
CA THR A 77 -2.04 -9.61 -9.98
C THR A 77 -2.25 -11.02 -10.54
N VAL A 78 -3.36 -11.25 -11.24
CA VAL A 78 -3.62 -12.53 -11.95
C VAL A 78 -2.58 -12.85 -13.03
N THR A 79 -1.80 -11.87 -13.48
CA THR A 79 -0.66 -12.03 -14.39
C THR A 79 0.67 -12.23 -13.66
N ASN A 80 0.63 -12.49 -12.35
CA ASN A 80 1.78 -12.67 -11.45
C ASN A 80 2.66 -11.42 -11.22
N ALA A 81 2.24 -10.23 -11.67
CA ALA A 81 2.96 -9.01 -11.32
C ALA A 81 2.80 -8.69 -9.82
N GLN A 82 3.91 -8.34 -9.16
CA GLN A 82 3.98 -8.03 -7.74
C GLN A 82 3.80 -6.52 -7.51
N LEU A 83 3.00 -6.17 -6.52
CA LEU A 83 2.68 -4.80 -6.15
C LEU A 83 2.96 -4.60 -4.67
N PHE A 84 3.81 -3.63 -4.36
CA PHE A 84 4.19 -3.29 -3.00
C PHE A 84 3.56 -1.94 -2.66
N ILE A 85 2.82 -1.87 -1.56
CA ILE A 85 1.99 -0.71 -1.21
C ILE A 85 2.41 -0.22 0.17
N GLU A 86 2.67 1.09 0.30
CA GLU A 86 2.82 1.78 1.58
C GLU A 86 1.65 2.75 1.76
N LEU A 87 0.97 2.68 2.89
CA LEU A 87 0.08 3.74 3.36
C LEU A 87 0.73 4.45 4.53
N LYS A 88 0.80 5.78 4.44
CA LYS A 88 1.36 6.61 5.51
C LYS A 88 0.28 7.53 6.05
N PHE A 89 -0.01 7.36 7.34
CA PHE A 89 -0.99 8.13 8.09
C PHE A 89 -0.27 9.14 8.97
N LYS A 90 -0.88 10.31 9.15
CA LYS A 90 -0.43 11.33 10.11
C LYS A 90 -1.42 11.41 11.26
N THR A 91 -0.92 11.31 12.49
CA THR A 91 -1.72 11.37 13.71
C THR A 91 -2.54 12.65 13.76
N GLY A 92 -3.83 12.51 14.08
CA GLY A 92 -4.77 13.64 14.15
C GLY A 92 -5.27 14.14 12.80
N MET A 93 -4.96 13.46 11.69
CA MET A 93 -5.47 13.82 10.36
C MET A 93 -6.16 12.63 9.69
N ASN A 94 -7.32 12.88 9.09
CA ASN A 94 -8.04 11.88 8.29
C ASN A 94 -7.49 11.85 6.85
N LEU A 95 -6.21 11.55 6.70
CA LEU A 95 -5.57 11.43 5.39
C LEU A 95 -4.55 10.29 5.37
N ALA A 96 -4.26 9.81 4.16
CA ALA A 96 -3.17 8.86 3.93
C ALA A 96 -2.45 9.16 2.63
N LYS A 97 -1.12 9.09 2.65
CA LYS A 97 -0.33 8.98 1.41
C LYS A 97 -0.30 7.51 1.00
N VAL A 98 -0.80 7.21 -0.20
CA VAL A 98 -0.70 5.89 -0.85
C VAL A 98 0.51 5.92 -1.76
N THR A 99 1.45 5.01 -1.56
CA THR A 99 2.64 4.85 -2.41
C THR A 99 2.67 3.42 -2.93
N VAL A 100 2.92 3.24 -4.23
CA VAL A 100 3.03 1.92 -4.85
C VAL A 100 4.34 1.79 -5.60
N ARG A 101 5.02 0.66 -5.39
CA ARG A 101 6.20 0.25 -6.15
C ARG A 101 5.93 -1.07 -6.87
N SER A 102 6.44 -1.18 -8.10
CA SER A 102 6.57 -2.43 -8.85
C SER A 102 7.58 -2.24 -9.98
N THR A 103 7.97 -3.32 -10.64
CA THR A 103 8.80 -3.27 -11.85
C THR A 103 8.06 -2.73 -13.09
N ASN A 104 6.74 -2.46 -12.97
CA ASN A 104 5.91 -1.91 -14.03
C ASN A 104 5.16 -0.67 -13.53
N LYS A 105 5.66 0.52 -13.88
CA LYS A 105 5.08 1.80 -13.44
C LYS A 105 3.61 1.96 -13.80
N HIS A 106 3.19 1.46 -14.96
CA HIS A 106 1.79 1.55 -15.39
C HIS A 106 0.87 0.75 -14.44
N LEU A 107 1.28 -0.44 -14.03
CA LEU A 107 0.54 -1.21 -13.03
C LEU A 107 0.55 -0.53 -11.66
N SER A 108 1.66 0.09 -11.27
CA SER A 108 1.72 0.89 -10.04
C SER A 108 0.70 2.03 -10.06
N GLU A 109 0.55 2.74 -11.19
CA GLU A 109 -0.45 3.81 -11.36
C GLU A 109 -1.88 3.29 -11.17
N LEU A 110 -2.22 2.18 -11.82
CA LEU A 110 -3.54 1.56 -11.70
C LEU A 110 -3.82 1.08 -10.28
N CYS A 111 -2.85 0.42 -9.64
CA CYS A 111 -2.96 -0.05 -8.26
C CYS A 111 -3.15 1.10 -7.28
N LYS A 112 -2.36 2.17 -7.41
CA LYS A 112 -2.50 3.37 -6.59
C LYS A 112 -3.91 3.94 -6.63
N VAL A 113 -4.49 4.08 -7.83
CA VAL A 113 -5.86 4.58 -8.01
C VAL A 113 -6.88 3.63 -7.39
N ALA A 114 -6.72 2.31 -7.58
CA ALA A 114 -7.60 1.31 -6.98
C ALA A 114 -7.56 1.36 -5.45
N VAL A 115 -6.37 1.38 -4.84
CA VAL A 115 -6.20 1.48 -3.39
C VAL A 115 -6.79 2.78 -2.86
N ALA A 116 -6.52 3.92 -3.52
CA ALA A 116 -7.09 5.20 -3.10
C ALA A 116 -8.63 5.18 -3.08
N LYS A 117 -9.26 4.61 -4.10
CA LYS A 117 -10.73 4.42 -4.14
C LYS A 117 -11.22 3.47 -3.06
N LEU A 118 -10.45 2.44 -2.73
CA LEU A 118 -10.78 1.52 -1.63
C LEU A 118 -10.61 2.15 -0.26
N LEU A 119 -9.98 3.30 -0.10
CA LEU A 119 -9.86 3.95 1.22
C LEU A 119 -11.05 4.88 1.51
N ILE A 120 -11.77 5.33 0.49
CA ILE A 120 -13.01 6.13 0.57
C ILE A 120 -14.20 5.18 0.64
#